data_AF-A0A1H1N792-F1
#
_entry.id   AF-A0A1H1N792-F1
#
_cell.length_a   1.000
_cell.length_b   1.000
_cell.length_c   1.000
_cell.angle_alpha   90.00
_cell.angle_beta   90.00
_cell.angle_gamma   90.00
#
_symmetry.space_group_name_H-M   'P 1'
#
loop_
_entity.id
_entity.type
_entity.pdbx_description
1 polymer ?
#
loop_
_entity_poly.entity_id
_entity_poly.type
_entity_poly.pdbx_seq_one_letter_code
_entity_poly.pdbx_strand_id
1 'polypeptide(L)'
;MDIRYFIDQAKLMLGKEYTDETIIYELKQEGAEPSGIVGLIEIAKKEFIEERAAKYTVLNKRNYYMWMSLSIASLFIFLFVIPFFDFAVGHVFALSFLGSALCCLFAFYTISHRKTWNENYVRKIGKPKIHYQFLPVLVTPGVVIYFLISFAFSTVQDHVLKDTQEATIGQIVSGSSLKIRNLKGDEADISRLVVKFNTREGKTYIVTKDVPSYQFEKFYKGQEIHMIYSKINPNNVDLLADDNSVRQFENTEQRDITMPDLLHLITIKQSDVISELKKIHNGWQNAGNGNTWINESLKSIITLQQNKLAFVANDNNPNYTFPDYLKQNGFKLMNKEDSTDVFHTGEKVFENNKFIVKIGMKVENEGSEDHTIVTVALK
;
A
#
# COMPACT_ATOMS: atom_id res chain seq x y z
N MET A 1 5.52 -35.67 -69.92
CA MET A 1 5.01 -35.25 -68.60
C MET A 1 5.54 -33.85 -68.35
N ASP A 2 4.73 -32.94 -67.79
CA ASP A 2 5.09 -31.51 -67.65
C ASP A 2 6.21 -31.33 -66.60
N ILE A 3 7.24 -30.56 -66.91
CA ILE A 3 8.32 -30.18 -65.99
C ILE A 3 7.75 -29.56 -64.71
N ARG A 4 6.65 -28.80 -64.84
CA ARG A 4 6.00 -28.15 -63.70
C ARG A 4 5.45 -29.15 -62.68
N TYR A 5 4.94 -30.28 -63.14
CA TYR A 5 4.41 -31.34 -62.27
C TYR A 5 5.47 -31.85 -61.29
N PHE A 6 6.68 -32.14 -61.79
CA PHE A 6 7.78 -32.63 -60.95
C PHE A 6 8.31 -31.56 -59.99
N ILE A 7 8.30 -30.27 -60.38
CA ILE A 7 8.65 -29.15 -59.49
C ILE A 7 7.66 -29.06 -58.33
N ASP A 8 6.35 -29.14 -58.60
CA ASP A 8 5.33 -29.05 -57.57
C ASP A 8 5.32 -30.28 -56.63
N GLN A 9 5.61 -31.48 -57.14
CA GLN A 9 5.82 -32.67 -56.30
C GLN A 9 7.04 -32.52 -55.39
N ALA A 10 8.17 -32.05 -55.93
CA ALA A 10 9.37 -31.79 -55.14
C ALA A 10 9.10 -30.74 -54.04
N LYS A 11 8.35 -29.66 -54.33
CA LYS A 11 7.93 -28.67 -53.33
C LYS A 11 7.05 -29.27 -52.22
N LEU A 12 6.13 -30.16 -52.58
CA LEU A 12 5.27 -30.85 -51.62
C LEU A 12 6.12 -31.72 -50.67
N MET A 13 7.09 -32.46 -51.20
CA MET A 13 8.01 -33.30 -50.41
C MET A 13 8.96 -32.46 -49.54
N LEU A 14 9.49 -31.35 -50.06
CA LEU A 14 10.25 -30.35 -49.27
C LEU A 14 9.42 -29.78 -48.11
N GLY A 15 8.11 -29.56 -48.33
CA GLY A 15 7.17 -29.15 -47.29
C GLY A 15 6.98 -30.18 -46.16
N LYS A 16 7.21 -31.46 -46.46
CA LYS A 16 7.18 -32.57 -45.51
C LYS A 16 8.56 -32.91 -44.92
N GLU A 17 9.57 -32.07 -45.17
CA GLU A 17 10.95 -32.22 -44.67
C GLU A 17 11.68 -33.49 -45.20
N TYR A 18 11.36 -33.92 -46.43
CA TYR A 18 12.06 -35.03 -47.09
C TYR A 18 13.50 -34.63 -47.45
N THR A 19 14.42 -35.61 -47.39
CA THR A 19 15.81 -35.40 -47.83
C THR A 19 15.90 -35.33 -49.36
N ASP A 20 16.94 -34.68 -49.88
CA ASP A 20 17.19 -34.62 -51.31
C ASP A 20 17.26 -36.01 -51.93
N GLU A 21 17.88 -36.98 -51.26
CA GLU A 21 18.00 -38.36 -51.71
C GLU A 21 16.64 -39.04 -51.85
N THR A 22 15.75 -38.82 -50.86
CA THR A 22 14.38 -39.33 -50.90
C THR A 22 13.58 -38.69 -52.04
N ILE A 23 13.71 -37.37 -52.23
CA ILE A 23 13.02 -36.65 -53.31
C ILE A 23 13.51 -37.16 -54.69
N ILE A 24 14.82 -37.35 -54.85
CA ILE A 24 15.40 -37.91 -56.09
C ILE A 24 14.84 -39.30 -56.37
N TYR A 25 14.76 -40.16 -55.34
CA TYR A 25 14.24 -41.52 -55.50
C TYR A 25 12.77 -41.53 -55.93
N GLU A 26 11.91 -40.75 -55.27
CA GLU A 26 10.49 -40.67 -55.60
C GLU A 26 10.26 -40.09 -57.00
N LEU A 27 10.95 -39.02 -57.38
CA LEU A 27 10.82 -38.43 -58.72
C LEU A 27 11.28 -39.39 -59.84
N LYS A 28 12.27 -40.26 -59.58
CA LYS A 28 12.67 -41.31 -60.53
C LYS A 28 11.57 -42.35 -60.71
N GLN A 29 10.89 -42.76 -59.63
CA GLN A 29 9.78 -43.72 -59.70
C GLN A 29 8.59 -43.13 -60.48
N GLU A 30 8.38 -41.81 -60.38
CA GLU A 30 7.36 -41.09 -61.15
C GLU A 30 7.73 -40.83 -62.63
N GLY A 31 8.93 -41.26 -63.06
CA GLY A 31 9.35 -41.19 -64.46
C GLY A 31 10.11 -39.92 -64.87
N ALA A 32 10.67 -39.17 -63.91
CA ALA A 32 11.56 -38.04 -64.22
C ALA A 32 12.91 -38.51 -64.79
N GLU A 33 13.45 -37.80 -65.78
CA GLU A 33 14.72 -38.14 -66.43
C GLU A 33 15.92 -37.92 -65.47
N PRO A 34 16.79 -38.93 -65.22
CA PRO A 34 17.86 -38.84 -64.23
C PRO A 34 18.82 -37.65 -64.39
N SER A 35 19.05 -37.20 -65.62
CA SER A 35 19.94 -36.09 -65.96
C SER A 35 19.38 -34.71 -65.54
N GLY A 36 18.06 -34.56 -65.46
CA GLY A 36 17.37 -33.31 -65.16
C GLY A 36 16.89 -33.14 -63.72
N ILE A 37 16.81 -34.23 -62.93
CA ILE A 37 16.22 -34.21 -61.57
C ILE A 37 16.92 -33.23 -60.63
N VAL A 38 18.25 -33.12 -60.70
CA VAL A 38 19.01 -32.21 -59.83
C VAL A 38 18.61 -30.75 -60.08
N GLY A 39 18.47 -30.35 -61.34
CA GLY A 39 18.01 -29.02 -61.71
C GLY A 39 16.57 -28.75 -61.29
N LEU A 40 15.69 -29.75 -61.41
CA LEU A 40 14.29 -29.66 -60.94
C LEU A 40 14.22 -29.42 -59.43
N ILE A 41 15.04 -30.13 -58.64
CA ILE A 41 15.11 -29.96 -57.19
C ILE A 41 15.65 -28.58 -56.81
N GLU A 42 16.65 -28.07 -57.52
CA GLU A 42 17.20 -26.73 -57.26
C GLU A 42 16.15 -25.63 -57.51
N ILE A 43 15.41 -25.72 -58.62
CA ILE A 43 14.29 -24.82 -58.93
C ILE A 43 13.20 -24.94 -57.87
N ALA A 44 12.80 -26.18 -57.51
CA ALA A 44 11.79 -26.44 -56.49
C ALA A 44 12.19 -25.87 -55.12
N LYS A 45 13.46 -26.00 -54.71
CA LYS A 45 13.98 -25.41 -53.47
C LYS A 45 13.92 -23.88 -53.49
N LYS A 46 14.32 -23.26 -54.60
CA LYS A 46 14.28 -21.80 -54.73
C LYS A 46 12.85 -21.29 -54.62
N GLU A 47 11.93 -21.85 -55.41
CA GLU A 47 10.50 -21.48 -55.36
C GLU A 47 9.89 -21.74 -53.98
N PHE A 48 10.20 -22.89 -53.37
CA PHE A 48 9.73 -23.23 -52.04
C PHE A 48 10.21 -22.22 -50.98
N ILE A 49 11.48 -21.80 -51.03
CA ILE A 49 12.02 -20.79 -50.12
C ILE A 49 11.34 -19.43 -50.33
N GLU A 50 11.12 -19.01 -51.58
CA GLU A 50 10.45 -17.75 -51.91
C GLU A 50 8.99 -17.72 -51.44
N GLU A 51 8.21 -18.77 -51.73
CA GLU A 51 6.82 -18.90 -51.27
C GLU A 51 6.73 -18.92 -49.74
N ARG A 52 7.64 -19.66 -49.11
CA ARG A 52 7.73 -19.76 -47.65
C ARG A 52 8.09 -18.40 -47.03
N ALA A 53 9.04 -17.69 -47.62
CA ALA A 53 9.46 -16.37 -47.18
C ALA A 53 8.31 -15.35 -47.26
N ALA A 54 7.59 -15.31 -48.38
CA ALA A 54 6.43 -14.44 -48.55
C ALA A 54 5.33 -14.76 -47.52
N LYS A 55 4.99 -16.04 -47.36
CA LYS A 55 3.95 -16.49 -46.43
C LYS A 55 4.27 -16.15 -44.97
N TYR A 56 5.48 -16.47 -44.50
CA TYR A 56 5.87 -16.17 -43.12
C TYR A 56 6.04 -14.68 -42.87
N THR A 57 6.48 -13.91 -43.86
CA THR A 57 6.60 -12.45 -43.73
C THR A 57 5.24 -11.82 -43.40
N VAL A 58 4.19 -12.17 -44.15
CA VAL A 58 2.83 -11.67 -43.91
C VAL A 58 2.29 -12.14 -42.55
N LEU A 59 2.43 -13.44 -42.25
CA LEU A 59 1.91 -14.02 -41.01
C LEU A 59 2.60 -13.43 -39.76
N ASN A 60 3.93 -13.35 -39.77
CA ASN A 60 4.70 -12.81 -38.65
C ASN A 60 4.47 -11.31 -38.48
N LYS A 61 4.25 -10.58 -39.58
CA LYS A 61 3.84 -9.17 -39.54
C LYS A 61 2.51 -8.98 -38.85
N ARG A 62 1.49 -9.77 -39.21
CA ARG A 62 0.19 -9.75 -38.52
C ARG A 62 0.34 -10.09 -37.04
N ASN A 63 1.06 -11.17 -36.72
CA ASN A 63 1.26 -11.62 -35.34
C ASN A 63 1.98 -10.55 -34.50
N TYR A 64 3.01 -9.89 -35.04
CA TYR A 64 3.69 -8.80 -34.35
C TYR A 64 2.73 -7.70 -33.91
N TYR A 65 1.90 -7.20 -34.84
CA TYR A 65 0.96 -6.11 -34.52
C TYR A 65 -0.10 -6.56 -33.53
N MET A 66 -0.61 -7.79 -33.66
CA MET A 66 -1.55 -8.37 -32.71
C MET A 66 -0.96 -8.43 -31.29
N TRP A 67 0.26 -8.96 -31.14
CA TRP A 67 0.93 -9.05 -29.84
C TRP A 67 1.28 -7.67 -29.27
N MET A 68 1.70 -6.73 -30.12
CA MET A 68 1.96 -5.35 -29.72
C MET A 68 0.68 -4.69 -29.19
N SER A 69 -0.43 -4.83 -29.89
CA SER A 69 -1.74 -4.32 -29.45
C SER A 69 -2.18 -4.95 -28.14
N LEU A 70 -2.01 -6.28 -27.97
CA LEU A 70 -2.33 -6.97 -26.71
C LEU A 70 -1.44 -6.48 -25.55
N SER A 71 -0.15 -6.24 -25.79
CA SER A 71 0.77 -5.70 -24.78
C SER A 71 0.33 -4.32 -24.31
N ILE A 72 -0.02 -3.42 -25.25
CA ILE A 72 -0.47 -2.05 -24.93
C ILE A 72 -1.83 -2.09 -24.23
N ALA A 73 -2.78 -2.88 -24.73
CA ALA A 73 -4.11 -3.01 -24.15
C ALA A 73 -4.04 -3.59 -22.73
N SER A 74 -3.22 -4.61 -22.50
CA SER A 74 -2.99 -5.17 -21.17
C SER A 74 -2.46 -4.10 -20.21
N LEU A 75 -1.42 -3.36 -20.62
CA LEU A 75 -0.86 -2.31 -19.77
C LEU A 75 -1.90 -1.23 -19.44
N PHE A 76 -2.68 -0.80 -20.44
CA PHE A 76 -3.74 0.18 -20.25
C PHE A 76 -4.83 -0.31 -19.28
N ILE A 77 -5.29 -1.55 -19.45
CA ILE A 77 -6.33 -2.15 -18.59
C ILE A 77 -5.86 -2.22 -17.14
N PHE A 78 -4.63 -2.69 -16.89
CA PHE A 78 -4.12 -2.83 -15.53
C PHE A 78 -3.74 -1.50 -14.87
N LEU A 79 -3.36 -0.47 -15.64
CA LEU A 79 -3.02 0.84 -15.08
C LEU A 79 -4.21 1.77 -14.89
N PHE A 80 -5.23 1.70 -15.75
CA PHE A 80 -6.29 2.71 -15.80
C PHE A 80 -7.70 2.18 -15.65
N VAL A 81 -7.94 0.88 -15.84
CA VAL A 81 -9.30 0.31 -15.83
C VAL A 81 -9.53 -0.52 -14.56
N ILE A 82 -8.69 -1.53 -14.31
CA ILE A 82 -8.84 -2.42 -13.15
C ILE A 82 -8.75 -1.71 -11.80
N PRO A 83 -7.87 -0.70 -11.58
CA PRO A 83 -7.77 -0.02 -10.29
C PRO A 83 -9.08 0.59 -9.77
N PHE A 84 -10.04 0.88 -10.66
CA PHE A 84 -11.33 1.47 -10.30
C PHE A 84 -12.40 0.45 -9.89
N PHE A 85 -12.15 -0.85 -10.06
CA PHE A 85 -13.14 -1.88 -9.69
C PHE A 85 -13.00 -2.31 -8.23
N ASP A 86 -14.13 -2.59 -7.59
CA ASP A 86 -14.16 -2.88 -6.15
C ASP A 86 -13.36 -4.12 -5.74
N PHE A 87 -13.33 -5.14 -6.61
CA PHE A 87 -12.59 -6.39 -6.37
C PHE A 87 -11.06 -6.18 -6.38
N ALA A 88 -10.57 -5.02 -6.83
CA ALA A 88 -9.15 -4.70 -6.77
C ALA A 88 -8.65 -4.58 -5.31
N VAL A 89 -9.53 -4.18 -4.40
CA VAL A 89 -9.22 -3.97 -2.99
C VAL A 89 -8.99 -5.31 -2.31
N GLY A 90 -7.81 -5.49 -1.71
CA GLY A 90 -7.37 -6.75 -1.10
C GLY A 90 -6.69 -7.74 -2.07
N HIS A 91 -6.74 -7.48 -3.39
CA HIS A 91 -6.11 -8.33 -4.41
C HIS A 91 -5.00 -7.62 -5.21
N VAL A 92 -4.53 -6.46 -4.72
CA VAL A 92 -3.49 -5.63 -5.37
C VAL A 92 -2.26 -6.46 -5.75
N PHE A 93 -1.77 -7.31 -4.83
CA PHE A 93 -0.61 -8.17 -5.09
C PHE A 93 -0.85 -9.13 -6.26
N ALA A 94 -1.95 -9.89 -6.22
CA ALA A 94 -2.25 -10.91 -7.22
C ALA A 94 -2.53 -10.30 -8.60
N LEU A 95 -3.29 -9.19 -8.64
CA LEU A 95 -3.62 -8.49 -9.87
C LEU A 95 -2.40 -7.80 -10.47
N SER A 96 -1.52 -7.20 -9.66
CA SER A 96 -0.28 -6.58 -10.14
C SER A 96 0.69 -7.63 -10.69
N PHE A 97 0.79 -8.79 -10.04
CA PHE A 97 1.58 -9.92 -10.52
C PHE A 97 1.05 -10.45 -11.86
N LEU A 98 -0.25 -10.72 -11.94
CA LEU A 98 -0.90 -11.19 -13.17
C LEU A 98 -0.73 -10.17 -14.31
N GLY A 99 -0.97 -8.89 -14.04
CA GLY A 99 -0.83 -7.82 -15.02
C GLY A 99 0.59 -7.68 -15.55
N SER A 100 1.58 -7.72 -14.66
CA SER A 100 2.99 -7.70 -15.06
C SER A 100 3.37 -8.93 -15.90
N ALA A 101 2.94 -10.13 -15.49
CA ALA A 101 3.22 -11.37 -16.21
C ALA A 101 2.64 -11.34 -17.63
N LEU A 102 1.38 -10.91 -17.78
CA LEU A 102 0.73 -10.78 -19.10
C LEU A 102 1.41 -9.73 -19.98
N CYS A 103 1.74 -8.56 -19.42
CA CYS A 103 2.46 -7.51 -20.15
C CYS A 103 3.82 -8.01 -20.65
N CYS A 104 4.59 -8.69 -19.81
CA CYS A 104 5.89 -9.24 -20.18
C CYS A 104 5.76 -10.34 -21.24
N LEU A 105 4.77 -11.22 -21.10
CA LEU A 105 4.52 -12.29 -22.05
C LEU A 105 4.14 -11.74 -23.43
N PHE A 106 3.25 -10.76 -23.50
CA PHE A 106 2.89 -10.14 -24.78
C PHE A 106 4.08 -9.37 -25.38
N ALA A 107 4.82 -8.61 -24.57
CA ALA A 107 6.04 -7.93 -25.02
C ALA A 107 7.09 -8.92 -25.55
N PHE A 108 7.27 -10.07 -24.90
CA PHE A 108 8.15 -11.15 -25.37
C PHE A 108 7.78 -11.61 -26.78
N TYR A 109 6.50 -11.88 -27.00
CA TYR A 109 6.01 -12.33 -28.31
C TYR A 109 6.16 -11.23 -29.37
N THR A 110 5.92 -9.96 -29.01
CA THR A 110 6.19 -8.82 -29.90
C THR A 110 7.67 -8.75 -30.30
N ILE A 111 8.59 -8.81 -29.33
CA ILE A 111 10.04 -8.76 -29.60
C ILE A 111 10.48 -9.95 -30.44
N SER A 112 10.00 -11.15 -30.11
CA SER A 112 10.31 -12.39 -30.83
C SER A 112 9.89 -12.30 -32.30
N HIS A 113 8.77 -11.64 -32.59
CA HIS A 113 8.31 -11.48 -33.97
C HIS A 113 8.94 -10.31 -34.73
N ARG A 114 9.57 -9.34 -34.06
CA ARG A 114 10.10 -8.09 -34.67
C ARG A 114 11.03 -8.30 -35.86
N LYS A 115 11.92 -9.30 -35.82
CA LYS A 115 12.87 -9.59 -36.92
C LYS A 115 12.35 -10.65 -37.90
N THR A 116 11.31 -11.39 -37.50
CA THR A 116 10.81 -12.56 -38.24
C THR A 116 9.95 -12.22 -39.46
N TRP A 117 9.65 -10.94 -39.67
CA TRP A 117 8.99 -10.44 -40.87
C TRP A 117 9.96 -9.93 -41.95
N ASN A 118 11.28 -9.92 -41.68
CA ASN A 118 12.22 -9.42 -42.66
C ASN A 118 12.48 -10.54 -43.68
N GLU A 119 12.13 -10.29 -44.94
CA GLU A 119 12.21 -11.30 -45.98
C GLU A 119 13.63 -11.88 -46.12
N ASN A 120 14.67 -11.05 -46.02
CA ASN A 120 16.06 -11.50 -46.07
C ASN A 120 16.43 -12.41 -44.88
N TYR A 121 15.85 -12.14 -43.70
CA TYR A 121 16.05 -12.96 -42.51
C TYR A 121 15.35 -14.32 -42.66
N VAL A 122 14.12 -14.34 -43.17
CA VAL A 122 13.35 -15.57 -43.39
C VAL A 122 13.98 -16.42 -44.50
N ARG A 123 14.49 -15.81 -45.58
CA ARG A 123 15.24 -16.51 -46.63
C ARG A 123 16.51 -17.18 -46.09
N LYS A 124 17.22 -16.54 -45.15
CA LYS A 124 18.47 -17.05 -44.59
C LYS A 124 18.28 -18.18 -43.57
N ILE A 125 17.23 -18.11 -42.75
CA ILE A 125 17.06 -19.00 -41.58
C ILE A 125 15.90 -19.99 -41.79
N GLY A 126 15.04 -19.77 -42.80
CA GLY A 126 13.85 -20.57 -43.05
C GLY A 126 12.78 -20.32 -41.99
N LYS A 127 12.37 -21.36 -41.28
CA LYS A 127 11.34 -21.26 -40.22
C LYS A 127 11.94 -20.55 -38.99
N PRO A 128 11.44 -19.37 -38.60
CA PRO A 128 11.94 -18.70 -37.41
C PRO A 128 11.66 -19.57 -36.17
N LYS A 129 12.71 -19.96 -35.45
CA LYS A 129 12.59 -20.64 -34.15
C LYS A 129 12.60 -19.58 -33.06
N ILE A 130 11.58 -19.58 -32.20
CA ILE A 130 11.53 -18.69 -31.04
C ILE A 130 12.49 -19.25 -29.99
N HIS A 131 13.51 -18.48 -29.64
CA HIS A 131 14.49 -18.87 -28.64
C HIS A 131 14.00 -18.49 -27.23
N TYR A 132 13.30 -19.41 -26.56
CA TYR A 132 12.76 -19.20 -25.21
C TYR A 132 13.82 -18.99 -24.12
N GLN A 133 15.11 -19.25 -24.42
CA GLN A 133 16.24 -18.98 -23.54
C GLN A 133 16.37 -17.50 -23.13
N PHE A 134 15.74 -16.57 -23.86
CA PHE A 134 15.75 -15.15 -23.54
C PHE A 134 14.63 -14.72 -22.57
N LEU A 135 13.71 -15.61 -22.22
CA LEU A 135 12.59 -15.31 -21.31
C LEU A 135 13.06 -14.78 -19.94
N PRO A 136 14.16 -15.29 -19.32
CA PRO A 136 14.68 -14.73 -18.07
C PRO A 136 15.07 -13.25 -18.13
N VAL A 137 15.42 -12.72 -19.31
CA VAL A 137 15.76 -11.28 -19.49
C VAL A 137 14.56 -10.38 -19.20
N LEU A 138 13.33 -10.92 -19.27
CA LEU A 138 12.10 -10.17 -19.00
C LEU A 138 11.73 -10.08 -17.53
N VAL A 139 12.46 -10.75 -16.63
CA VAL A 139 12.20 -10.66 -15.18
C VAL A 139 12.39 -9.23 -14.70
N THR A 140 13.47 -8.56 -15.10
CA THR A 140 13.77 -7.17 -14.68
C THR A 140 12.68 -6.17 -15.07
N PRO A 141 12.25 -6.05 -16.35
CA PRO A 141 11.15 -5.15 -16.70
C PRO A 141 9.83 -5.59 -16.07
N GLY A 142 9.61 -6.88 -15.85
CA GLY A 142 8.43 -7.37 -15.13
C GLY A 142 8.34 -6.87 -13.70
N VAL A 143 9.44 -6.85 -12.96
CA VAL A 143 9.46 -6.27 -11.60
C VAL A 143 9.12 -4.78 -11.64
N VAL A 144 9.64 -4.02 -12.61
CA VAL A 144 9.31 -2.59 -12.76
C VAL A 144 7.82 -2.39 -13.07
N ILE A 145 7.27 -3.15 -14.02
CA ILE A 145 5.84 -3.07 -14.37
C ILE A 145 4.96 -3.47 -13.17
N TYR A 146 5.37 -4.45 -12.38
CA TYR A 146 4.67 -4.85 -11.16
C TYR A 146 4.53 -3.68 -10.19
N PHE A 147 5.62 -2.96 -9.92
CA PHE A 147 5.58 -1.80 -9.02
C PHE A 147 4.75 -0.66 -9.58
N LEU A 148 4.81 -0.40 -10.89
CA LEU A 148 3.97 0.61 -11.54
C LEU A 148 2.47 0.29 -11.40
N ILE A 149 2.09 -0.96 -11.65
CA ILE A 149 0.69 -1.40 -11.48
C ILE A 149 0.30 -1.31 -10.00
N SER A 150 1.12 -1.84 -9.09
CA SER A 150 0.83 -1.80 -7.64
C SER A 150 0.65 -0.37 -7.13
N PHE A 151 1.49 0.56 -7.59
CA PHE A 151 1.40 1.98 -7.25
C PHE A 151 0.12 2.63 -7.80
N ALA A 152 -0.27 2.31 -9.03
CA ALA A 152 -1.52 2.81 -9.61
C ALA A 152 -2.75 2.34 -8.80
N PHE A 153 -2.78 1.07 -8.39
CA PHE A 153 -3.84 0.53 -7.53
C PHE A 153 -3.91 1.26 -6.19
N SER A 154 -2.78 1.43 -5.51
CA SER A 154 -2.72 2.15 -4.23
C SER A 154 -3.22 3.59 -4.37
N THR A 155 -2.75 4.29 -5.41
CA THR A 155 -3.10 5.70 -5.64
C THR A 155 -4.60 5.87 -5.87
N VAL A 156 -5.22 5.01 -6.68
CA VAL A 156 -6.66 5.07 -6.94
C VAL A 156 -7.45 4.73 -5.68
N GLN A 157 -7.01 3.73 -4.90
CA GLN A 157 -7.66 3.38 -3.63
C GLN A 157 -7.60 4.54 -2.62
N ASP A 158 -6.46 5.21 -2.50
CA ASP A 158 -6.30 6.36 -1.61
C ASP A 158 -7.18 7.54 -2.03
N HIS A 159 -7.26 7.83 -3.35
CA HIS A 159 -8.15 8.86 -3.87
C HIS A 159 -9.62 8.55 -3.62
N VAL A 160 -10.07 7.34 -3.95
CA VAL A 160 -11.46 6.91 -3.72
C VAL A 160 -11.81 6.97 -2.24
N LEU A 161 -10.91 6.56 -1.35
CA LEU A 161 -11.14 6.65 0.09
C LEU A 161 -11.29 8.11 0.53
N LYS A 162 -10.37 8.99 0.14
CA LYS A 162 -10.43 10.42 0.49
C LYS A 162 -11.71 11.10 0.02
N ASP A 163 -12.18 10.78 -1.17
CA ASP A 163 -13.37 11.42 -1.76
C ASP A 163 -14.69 10.89 -1.19
N THR A 164 -14.69 9.66 -0.64
CA THR A 164 -15.92 8.95 -0.27
C THR A 164 -15.93 8.41 1.16
N GLN A 165 -15.01 8.89 2.00
CA GLN A 165 -14.81 8.42 3.37
C GLN A 165 -16.03 8.63 4.27
N GLU A 166 -16.32 7.63 5.10
CA GLU A 166 -17.21 7.74 6.25
C GLU A 166 -16.52 7.19 7.51
N ALA A 167 -16.67 7.90 8.64
CA ALA A 167 -16.17 7.46 9.93
C ALA A 167 -17.05 6.34 10.51
N THR A 168 -16.41 5.37 11.14
CA THR A 168 -17.07 4.33 11.94
C THR A 168 -16.13 3.81 13.02
N ILE A 169 -16.68 3.03 13.95
CA ILE A 169 -15.92 2.29 14.96
C ILE A 169 -15.84 0.84 14.52
N GLY A 170 -14.63 0.36 14.33
CA GLY A 170 -14.34 -1.05 14.05
C GLY A 170 -13.90 -1.77 15.31
N GLN A 171 -14.10 -3.09 15.35
CA GLN A 171 -13.62 -3.96 16.39
C GLN A 171 -12.55 -4.91 15.82
N ILE A 172 -11.41 -5.01 16.51
CA ILE A 172 -10.34 -5.93 16.11
C ILE A 172 -10.77 -7.36 16.43
N VAL A 173 -10.92 -8.20 15.41
CA VAL A 173 -11.34 -9.60 15.54
C VAL A 173 -10.13 -10.51 15.76
N SER A 174 -9.05 -10.24 15.02
CA SER A 174 -7.79 -10.97 15.13
C SER A 174 -6.65 -10.14 14.55
N GLY A 175 -5.42 -10.56 14.87
CA GLY A 175 -4.21 -10.04 14.27
C GLY A 175 -3.23 -11.20 14.04
N SER A 176 -2.43 -11.11 13.00
CA SER A 176 -1.33 -12.04 12.76
C SER A 176 -0.10 -11.26 12.34
N SER A 177 1.01 -11.49 13.03
CA SER A 177 2.33 -11.02 12.59
C SER A 177 3.10 -12.20 12.05
N LEU A 178 3.66 -12.05 10.86
CA LEU A 178 4.42 -13.09 10.18
C LEU A 178 5.85 -12.58 10.00
N LYS A 179 6.76 -13.19 10.76
CA LYS A 179 8.20 -12.94 10.66
C LYS A 179 8.75 -13.69 9.46
N ILE A 180 9.10 -12.98 8.40
CA ILE A 180 9.71 -13.57 7.21
C ILE A 180 11.22 -13.36 7.32
N ARG A 181 11.96 -14.46 7.50
CA ARG A 181 13.43 -14.42 7.46
C ARG A 181 13.88 -14.32 6.01
N ASN A 182 14.46 -13.18 5.63
CA ASN A 182 15.03 -12.98 4.30
C ASN A 182 16.26 -13.87 4.10
N LEU A 183 16.59 -14.14 2.84
CA LEU A 183 17.77 -14.91 2.42
C LEU A 183 19.12 -14.35 2.94
N LYS A 184 19.16 -13.08 3.38
CA LYS A 184 20.34 -12.42 3.98
C LYS A 184 20.35 -12.43 5.51
N GLY A 185 19.35 -13.03 6.15
CA GLY A 185 19.23 -13.08 7.62
C GLY A 185 18.40 -11.97 8.24
N ASP A 186 18.02 -10.93 7.47
CA ASP A 186 17.14 -9.86 7.96
C ASP A 186 15.70 -10.36 8.12
N GLU A 187 15.08 -10.07 9.27
CA GLU A 187 13.66 -10.36 9.52
C GLU A 187 12.80 -9.21 9.00
N ALA A 188 11.88 -9.52 8.08
CA ALA A 188 10.81 -8.62 7.69
C ALA A 188 9.52 -9.05 8.37
N ASP A 189 8.96 -8.18 9.20
CA ASP A 189 7.71 -8.43 9.90
C ASP A 189 6.54 -7.86 9.09
N ILE A 190 5.64 -8.74 8.64
CA ILE A 190 4.39 -8.33 8.01
C ILE A 190 3.28 -8.57 9.03
N SER A 191 2.63 -7.49 9.45
CA SER A 191 1.56 -7.53 10.44
C SER A 191 0.21 -7.21 9.80
N ARG A 192 -0.77 -8.06 10.08
CA ARG A 192 -2.14 -7.97 9.56
C ARG A 192 -3.13 -7.88 10.69
N LEU A 193 -4.09 -6.98 10.56
CA LEU A 193 -5.25 -6.86 11.44
C LEU A 193 -6.51 -7.22 10.68
N VAL A 194 -7.38 -7.99 11.32
CA VAL A 194 -8.74 -8.27 10.85
C VAL A 194 -9.69 -7.42 11.67
N VAL A 195 -10.38 -6.50 11.02
CA VAL A 195 -11.28 -5.54 11.66
C VAL A 195 -12.70 -5.80 11.19
N LYS A 196 -13.64 -5.85 12.12
CA LYS A 196 -15.06 -5.97 11.86
C LYS A 196 -15.73 -4.65 12.18
N PHE A 197 -16.53 -4.13 11.25
CA PHE A 197 -17.24 -2.87 11.47
C PHE A 197 -18.62 -2.90 10.81
N ASN A 198 -19.47 -1.96 11.21
CA ASN A 198 -20.77 -1.75 10.59
C ASN A 198 -20.76 -0.45 9.78
N THR A 199 -21.28 -0.52 8.57
CA THR A 199 -21.56 0.66 7.73
C THR A 199 -22.76 1.43 8.28
N ARG A 200 -22.95 2.68 7.83
CA ARG A 200 -24.15 3.47 8.18
C ARG A 200 -25.46 2.81 7.77
N GLU A 201 -25.44 1.93 6.76
CA GLU A 201 -26.59 1.13 6.33
C GLU A 201 -26.86 -0.08 7.24
N GLY A 202 -26.03 -0.31 8.26
CA GLY A 202 -26.13 -1.45 9.17
C GLY A 202 -25.52 -2.75 8.63
N LYS A 203 -24.89 -2.74 7.45
CA LYS A 203 -24.19 -3.92 6.91
C LYS A 203 -22.85 -4.08 7.60
N THR A 204 -22.56 -5.31 8.03
CA THR A 204 -21.29 -5.68 8.66
C THR A 204 -20.27 -6.12 7.61
N TYR A 205 -19.05 -5.60 7.73
CA TYR A 205 -17.89 -6.00 6.92
C TYR A 205 -16.77 -6.52 7.80
N ILE A 206 -15.99 -7.46 7.26
CA ILE A 206 -14.77 -7.97 7.88
C ILE A 206 -13.65 -7.75 6.88
N VAL A 207 -12.70 -6.89 7.25
CA VAL A 207 -11.63 -6.43 6.37
C VAL A 207 -10.28 -6.79 6.97
N THR A 208 -9.33 -7.17 6.12
CA THR A 208 -7.94 -7.42 6.53
C THR A 208 -7.10 -6.25 6.06
N LYS A 209 -6.38 -5.60 6.99
CA LYS A 209 -5.50 -4.46 6.72
C LYS A 209 -4.08 -4.80 7.16
N ASP A 210 -3.13 -4.58 6.27
CA ASP A 210 -1.71 -4.62 6.63
C ASP A 210 -1.37 -3.35 7.43
N VAL A 211 -0.70 -3.51 8.57
CA VAL A 211 -0.22 -2.41 9.42
C VAL A 211 1.28 -2.57 9.69
N PRO A 212 2.01 -1.46 9.88
CA PRO A 212 3.40 -1.53 10.32
C PRO A 212 3.53 -2.26 11.67
N SER A 213 4.60 -3.04 11.86
CA SER A 213 4.80 -3.82 13.08
C SER A 213 4.82 -3.00 14.36
N TYR A 214 5.38 -1.78 14.31
CA TYR A 214 5.37 -0.86 15.46
C TYR A 214 3.96 -0.37 15.85
N GLN A 215 3.01 -0.36 14.91
CA GLN A 215 1.61 -0.06 15.21
C GLN A 215 0.89 -1.32 15.71
N PHE A 216 1.22 -2.48 15.14
CA PHE A 216 0.60 -3.75 15.50
C PHE A 216 0.65 -4.06 17.00
N GLU A 217 1.76 -3.74 17.67
CA GLU A 217 1.93 -3.97 19.11
C GLU A 217 0.96 -3.17 19.99
N LYS A 218 0.38 -2.08 19.45
CA LYS A 218 -0.61 -1.26 20.16
C LYS A 218 -2.02 -1.83 20.11
N PHE A 219 -2.23 -2.89 19.31
CA PHE A 219 -3.55 -3.43 19.03
C PHE A 219 -3.79 -4.76 19.74
N TYR A 220 -5.00 -4.94 20.28
CA TYR A 220 -5.42 -6.20 20.90
C TYR A 220 -6.82 -6.63 20.44
N LYS A 221 -7.08 -7.94 20.53
CA LYS A 221 -8.37 -8.51 20.14
C LYS A 221 -9.50 -7.94 21.00
N GLY A 222 -10.59 -7.53 20.35
CA GLY A 222 -11.77 -6.94 20.96
C GLY A 222 -11.70 -5.42 21.11
N GLN A 223 -10.52 -4.81 20.87
CA GLN A 223 -10.35 -3.35 20.91
C GLN A 223 -11.23 -2.67 19.86
N GLU A 224 -11.88 -1.58 20.28
CA GLU A 224 -12.57 -0.66 19.39
C GLU A 224 -11.59 0.37 18.85
N ILE A 225 -11.63 0.59 17.55
CA ILE A 225 -10.73 1.52 16.85
C ILE A 225 -11.53 2.43 15.94
N HIS A 226 -11.17 3.71 15.93
CA HIS A 226 -11.67 4.64 14.95
C HIS A 226 -11.09 4.29 13.58
N MET A 227 -11.96 4.24 12.58
CA MET A 227 -11.56 3.93 11.22
C MET A 227 -12.42 4.69 10.22
N ILE A 228 -11.89 4.81 9.01
CA ILE A 228 -12.62 5.34 7.86
C ILE A 228 -12.78 4.24 6.82
N TYR A 229 -13.91 4.26 6.12
CA TYR A 229 -14.16 3.38 4.99
C TYR A 229 -14.73 4.15 3.80
N SER A 230 -14.49 3.68 2.58
CA SER A 230 -15.12 4.25 1.39
C SER A 230 -16.58 3.84 1.31
N LYS A 231 -17.48 4.81 1.18
CA LYS A 231 -18.92 4.55 0.97
C LYS A 231 -19.21 3.76 -0.31
N ILE A 232 -18.41 3.96 -1.35
CA ILE A 232 -18.53 3.23 -2.62
C ILE A 232 -18.00 1.80 -2.46
N ASN A 233 -16.88 1.64 -1.76
CA ASN A 233 -16.26 0.34 -1.53
C ASN A 233 -15.88 0.14 -0.04
N PRO A 234 -16.76 -0.46 0.77
CA PRO A 234 -16.50 -0.65 2.20
C PRO A 234 -15.28 -1.53 2.52
N ASN A 235 -14.72 -2.29 1.57
CA ASN A 235 -13.48 -3.02 1.81
C ASN A 235 -12.25 -2.11 1.82
N ASN A 236 -12.35 -0.92 1.22
CA ASN A 236 -11.29 0.08 1.24
C ASN A 236 -11.38 0.85 2.55
N VAL A 237 -10.54 0.45 3.50
CA VAL A 237 -10.52 1.00 4.86
C VAL A 237 -9.16 1.54 5.21
N ASP A 238 -9.17 2.52 6.10
CA ASP A 238 -7.97 2.96 6.79
C ASP A 238 -8.21 3.07 8.28
N LEU A 239 -7.21 2.65 9.05
CA LEU A 239 -7.29 2.62 10.51
C LEU A 239 -6.68 3.91 11.03
N LEU A 240 -7.42 4.66 11.85
CA LEU A 240 -6.91 5.90 12.46
C LEU A 240 -6.07 5.54 13.68
N ALA A 241 -4.95 4.86 13.40
CA ALA A 241 -4.06 4.22 14.37
C ALA A 241 -3.02 5.17 14.98
N ASP A 242 -2.67 6.22 14.24
CA ASP A 242 -1.62 7.16 14.59
C ASP A 242 -2.15 8.60 14.61
N ASP A 243 -1.47 9.43 15.38
CA ASP A 243 -1.85 10.82 15.60
C ASP A 243 -1.93 11.62 14.30
N ASN A 244 -1.16 11.30 13.26
CA ASN A 244 -1.24 12.03 11.99
C ASN A 244 -2.52 11.67 11.24
N SER A 245 -2.88 10.39 11.21
CA SER A 245 -4.14 9.92 10.63
C SER A 245 -5.34 10.54 11.35
N VAL A 246 -5.31 10.61 12.69
CA VAL A 246 -6.35 11.26 13.49
C VAL A 246 -6.37 12.78 13.29
N ARG A 247 -5.22 13.46 13.24
CA ARG A 247 -5.10 14.91 12.95
C ARG A 247 -5.75 15.28 11.63
N GLN A 248 -5.44 14.54 10.57
CA GLN A 248 -5.96 14.79 9.23
C GLN A 248 -7.48 14.62 9.16
N PHE A 249 -8.03 13.68 9.94
CA PHE A 249 -9.44 13.33 9.85
C PHE A 249 -10.33 14.10 10.83
N GLU A 250 -9.94 14.17 12.10
CA GLU A 250 -10.76 14.78 13.16
C GLU A 250 -10.49 16.29 13.31
N ASN A 251 -9.56 16.86 12.53
CA ASN A 251 -9.11 18.25 12.64
C ASN A 251 -8.71 18.61 14.09
N THR A 252 -7.93 17.71 14.70
CA THR A 252 -7.43 17.83 16.07
C THR A 252 -5.94 18.07 16.06
N GLU A 253 -5.39 18.64 17.13
CA GLU A 253 -3.95 18.90 17.23
C GLU A 253 -3.16 17.66 17.66
N GLN A 254 -3.80 16.66 18.29
CA GLN A 254 -3.20 15.45 18.87
C GLN A 254 -1.87 15.76 19.57
N ARG A 255 -1.94 16.55 20.64
CA ARG A 255 -0.77 16.94 21.43
C ARG A 255 -1.06 16.84 22.92
N ASP A 256 -0.01 16.90 23.73
CA ASP A 256 -0.14 17.00 25.17
C ASP A 256 -0.82 18.30 25.59
N ILE A 257 -1.41 18.26 26.78
CA ILE A 257 -2.02 19.42 27.42
C ILE A 257 -0.93 20.38 27.90
N THR A 258 -1.13 21.66 27.60
CA THR A 258 -0.25 22.75 27.98
C THR A 258 -0.89 23.61 29.09
N MET A 259 -0.08 24.39 29.79
CA MET A 259 -0.60 25.34 30.79
C MET A 259 -1.62 26.35 30.22
N PRO A 260 -1.44 26.96 29.02
CA PRO A 260 -2.48 27.74 28.37
C PRO A 260 -3.84 27.02 28.27
N ASP A 261 -3.84 25.73 27.93
CA ASP A 261 -5.08 24.96 27.83
C ASP A 261 -5.76 24.86 29.20
N LEU A 262 -5.01 24.54 30.27
CA LEU A 262 -5.58 24.45 31.62
C LEU A 262 -6.16 25.79 32.10
N LEU A 263 -5.47 26.90 31.81
CA LEU A 263 -5.95 28.25 32.12
C LEU A 263 -7.18 28.64 31.29
N HIS A 264 -7.30 28.14 30.06
CA HIS A 264 -8.50 28.33 29.25
C HIS A 264 -9.67 27.49 29.78
N LEU A 265 -9.44 26.20 30.03
CA LEU A 265 -10.46 25.23 30.45
C LEU A 265 -11.14 25.59 31.78
N ILE A 266 -10.44 26.25 32.70
CA ILE A 266 -11.05 26.71 33.96
C ILE A 266 -11.97 27.93 33.78
N THR A 267 -11.85 28.66 32.67
CA THR A 267 -12.61 29.90 32.42
C THR A 267 -13.86 29.70 31.55
N ILE A 268 -13.94 28.58 30.83
CA ILE A 268 -15.07 28.26 29.95
C ILE A 268 -16.21 27.61 30.74
N LYS A 269 -17.38 27.51 30.10
CA LYS A 269 -18.52 26.80 30.68
C LYS A 269 -18.22 25.30 30.70
N GLN A 270 -18.64 24.62 31.77
CA GLN A 270 -18.46 23.18 31.94
C GLN A 270 -19.04 22.35 30.77
N SER A 271 -20.11 22.84 30.14
CA SER A 271 -20.72 22.22 28.95
C SER A 271 -19.78 22.14 27.75
N ASP A 272 -18.82 23.07 27.66
CA ASP A 272 -17.99 23.29 26.48
C ASP A 272 -16.59 22.63 26.64
N VAL A 273 -16.28 22.15 27.85
CA VAL A 273 -14.97 21.55 28.18
C VAL A 273 -14.64 20.36 27.29
N ILE A 274 -15.60 19.46 27.05
CA ILE A 274 -15.36 18.28 26.23
C ILE A 274 -15.05 18.67 24.78
N SER A 275 -15.71 19.68 24.23
CA SER A 275 -15.43 20.12 22.86
C SER A 275 -14.04 20.75 22.75
N GLU A 276 -13.60 21.52 23.74
CA GLU A 276 -12.24 22.08 23.74
C GLU A 276 -11.18 20.99 23.93
N LEU A 277 -11.39 20.05 24.86
CA LEU A 277 -10.49 18.92 25.06
C LEU A 277 -10.34 18.08 23.79
N LYS A 278 -11.43 17.85 23.05
CA LYS A 278 -11.38 17.10 21.80
C LYS A 278 -10.58 17.79 20.69
N LYS A 279 -10.51 19.13 20.68
CA LYS A 279 -9.61 19.86 19.74
C LYS A 279 -8.14 19.57 20.02
N ILE A 280 -7.78 19.42 21.30
CA ILE A 280 -6.42 19.09 21.71
C ILE A 280 -6.12 17.61 21.39
N HIS A 281 -7.00 16.70 21.80
CA HIS A 281 -6.86 15.27 21.56
C HIS A 281 -8.22 14.57 21.55
N ASN A 282 -8.53 13.75 20.54
CA ASN A 282 -9.86 13.11 20.44
C ASN A 282 -10.15 12.02 21.50
N GLY A 283 -9.16 11.68 22.33
CA GLY A 283 -9.22 10.58 23.30
C GLY A 283 -9.95 10.92 24.59
N TRP A 284 -10.35 12.18 24.78
CA TRP A 284 -11.05 12.61 25.98
C TRP A 284 -12.50 12.13 26.01
N GLN A 285 -12.87 11.48 27.10
CA GLN A 285 -14.23 11.00 27.36
C GLN A 285 -14.69 11.46 28.74
N ASN A 286 -16.01 11.67 28.91
CA ASN A 286 -16.56 12.03 30.22
C ASN A 286 -16.73 10.77 31.08
N ALA A 287 -16.26 10.81 32.33
CA ALA A 287 -16.31 9.69 33.27
C ALA A 287 -17.72 9.43 33.87
N GLY A 288 -18.76 10.08 33.34
CA GLY A 288 -20.17 9.88 33.74
C GLY A 288 -20.66 10.80 34.85
N ASN A 289 -19.76 11.45 35.60
CA ASN A 289 -20.10 12.41 36.65
C ASN A 289 -20.26 13.86 36.14
N GLY A 290 -20.07 14.10 34.84
CA GLY A 290 -20.25 15.40 34.20
C GLY A 290 -19.10 16.40 34.41
N ASN A 291 -18.16 16.10 35.32
CA ASN A 291 -17.12 17.02 35.75
C ASN A 291 -15.71 16.44 35.69
N THR A 292 -15.58 15.19 35.26
CA THR A 292 -14.32 14.48 35.10
C THR A 292 -14.21 13.92 33.70
N TRP A 293 -13.05 14.12 33.08
CA TRP A 293 -12.71 13.62 31.77
C TRP A 293 -11.44 12.79 31.86
N ILE A 294 -11.42 11.68 31.14
CA ILE A 294 -10.34 10.70 31.13
C ILE A 294 -9.87 10.55 29.68
N ASN A 295 -8.56 10.46 29.50
CA ASN A 295 -7.95 10.05 28.25
C ASN A 295 -6.99 8.90 28.54
N GLU A 296 -7.43 7.67 28.21
CA GLU A 296 -6.66 6.45 28.46
C GLU A 296 -5.36 6.40 27.65
N SER A 297 -5.39 6.92 26.41
CA SER A 297 -4.20 6.95 25.55
C SER A 297 -3.08 7.82 26.09
N LEU A 298 -3.43 8.96 26.70
CA LEU A 298 -2.50 9.85 27.37
C LEU A 298 -2.29 9.50 28.86
N LYS A 299 -2.96 8.45 29.37
CA LYS A 299 -3.03 8.12 30.80
C LYS A 299 -3.26 9.36 31.67
N SER A 300 -4.23 10.19 31.28
CA SER A 300 -4.43 11.52 31.87
C SER A 300 -5.88 11.76 32.28
N ILE A 301 -6.08 12.57 33.33
CA ILE A 301 -7.38 12.86 33.92
C ILE A 301 -7.51 14.36 34.15
N ILE A 302 -8.66 14.93 33.81
CA ILE A 302 -9.04 16.31 34.16
C ILE A 302 -10.32 16.27 34.98
N THR A 303 -10.33 16.98 36.10
CA THR A 303 -11.53 17.21 36.92
C THR A 303 -11.76 18.70 37.09
N LEU A 304 -12.95 19.18 36.78
CA LEU A 304 -13.37 20.56 36.97
C LEU A 304 -14.46 20.63 38.04
N GLN A 305 -14.14 21.20 39.19
CA GLN A 305 -15.10 21.56 40.22
C GLN A 305 -15.21 23.09 40.27
N GLN A 306 -16.28 23.65 40.82
CA GLN A 306 -16.52 25.10 40.80
C GLN A 306 -15.25 25.91 41.09
N ASN A 307 -14.79 26.68 40.10
CA ASN A 307 -13.59 27.52 40.15
C ASN A 307 -12.24 26.79 40.39
N LYS A 308 -12.20 25.46 40.25
CA LYS A 308 -11.00 24.64 40.46
C LYS A 308 -10.88 23.52 39.42
N LEU A 309 -9.77 23.50 38.71
CA LEU A 309 -9.39 22.45 37.77
C LEU A 309 -8.23 21.63 38.34
N ALA A 310 -8.33 20.32 38.31
CA ALA A 310 -7.24 19.39 38.59
C ALA A 310 -6.90 18.60 37.33
N PHE A 311 -5.63 18.53 37.00
CA PHE A 311 -5.08 17.74 35.89
C PHE A 311 -4.06 16.76 36.47
N VAL A 312 -4.21 15.48 36.12
CA VAL A 312 -3.30 14.41 36.50
C VAL A 312 -2.75 13.80 35.22
N ALA A 313 -1.44 13.72 35.11
CA ALA A 313 -0.74 13.13 33.98
C ALA A 313 0.31 12.13 34.46
N ASN A 314 0.50 11.06 33.69
CA ASN A 314 1.48 10.03 33.94
C ASN A 314 2.89 10.32 33.40
N ASP A 315 3.14 11.58 33.01
CA ASP A 315 4.43 12.06 32.55
C ASP A 315 4.90 13.16 33.52
N ASN A 316 6.21 13.25 33.71
CA ASN A 316 6.86 14.31 34.47
C ASN A 316 6.99 15.61 33.65
N ASN A 317 6.78 15.57 32.33
CA ASN A 317 6.86 16.72 31.43
C ASN A 317 6.09 17.98 31.92
N PRO A 318 4.85 17.88 32.43
CA PRO A 318 4.15 19.05 32.99
C PRO A 318 4.86 19.67 34.20
N ASN A 319 5.58 18.89 35.01
CA ASN A 319 6.30 19.40 36.18
C ASN A 319 7.54 20.24 35.80
N TYR A 320 8.08 20.03 34.59
CA TYR A 320 9.22 20.78 34.08
C TYR A 320 8.79 21.99 33.23
N THR A 321 7.83 21.80 32.32
CA THR A 321 7.49 22.83 31.33
C THR A 321 6.55 23.91 31.86
N PHE A 322 5.64 23.56 32.76
CA PHE A 322 4.62 24.50 33.26
C PHE A 322 5.20 25.61 34.14
N PRO A 323 6.15 25.35 35.07
CA PRO A 323 6.78 26.40 35.86
C PRO A 323 7.41 27.52 35.03
N ASP A 324 8.06 27.17 33.91
CA ASP A 324 8.73 28.15 33.05
C ASP A 324 7.72 29.03 32.32
N TYR A 325 6.65 28.44 31.79
CA TYR A 325 5.54 29.19 31.21
C TYR A 325 4.92 30.16 32.23
N LEU A 326 4.64 29.70 33.44
CA LEU A 326 4.02 30.51 34.49
C LEU A 326 4.89 31.72 34.87
N LYS A 327 6.20 31.51 35.06
CA LYS A 327 7.15 32.60 35.35
C LYS A 327 7.20 33.64 34.23
N GLN A 328 7.25 33.19 32.98
CA GLN A 328 7.28 34.08 31.81
C GLN A 328 5.98 34.88 31.65
N ASN A 329 4.85 34.36 32.14
CA ASN A 329 3.53 34.97 32.03
C ASN A 329 3.07 35.66 33.32
N GLY A 330 4.01 36.14 34.14
CA GLY A 330 3.72 37.04 35.25
C GLY A 330 3.16 36.39 36.51
N PHE A 331 3.25 35.06 36.64
CA PHE A 331 2.98 34.38 37.91
C PHE A 331 4.15 34.52 38.87
N LYS A 332 3.85 34.73 40.15
CA LYS A 332 4.81 34.77 41.25
C LYS A 332 4.83 33.43 41.95
N LEU A 333 6.04 32.89 42.16
CA LEU A 333 6.23 31.70 43.00
C LEU A 333 6.10 32.10 44.47
N MET A 334 5.20 31.44 45.19
CA MET A 334 4.81 31.79 46.56
C MET A 334 5.61 31.04 47.62
N ASN A 335 5.98 29.79 47.38
CA ASN A 335 6.80 28.99 48.28
C ASN A 335 8.25 28.87 47.75
N LYS A 336 9.08 29.87 48.08
CA LYS A 336 10.51 29.85 47.74
C LYS A 336 11.32 28.85 48.57
N GLU A 337 10.81 28.43 49.72
CA GLU A 337 11.58 27.70 50.75
C GLU A 337 11.79 26.21 50.43
N ASP A 338 10.96 25.58 49.58
CA ASP A 338 11.13 24.17 49.18
C ASP A 338 12.07 23.98 47.97
N SER A 339 12.74 25.05 47.50
CA SER A 339 13.42 25.08 46.20
C SER A 339 14.91 24.73 46.20
N THR A 340 15.49 24.34 47.34
CA THR A 340 16.90 23.92 47.40
C THR A 340 17.11 22.45 47.05
N ASP A 341 16.05 21.67 46.83
CA ASP A 341 16.18 20.25 46.54
C ASP A 341 16.52 20.03 45.05
N VAL A 342 17.64 19.35 44.83
CA VAL A 342 18.25 19.06 43.52
C VAL A 342 17.34 18.18 42.65
N PHE A 343 16.30 17.58 43.26
CA PHE A 343 15.39 16.62 42.63
C PHE A 343 13.98 17.15 42.32
N HIS A 344 13.67 18.44 42.50
CA HIS A 344 12.41 19.07 42.06
C HIS A 344 11.10 18.40 42.57
N THR A 345 11.14 17.73 43.72
CA THR A 345 10.05 16.90 44.27
C THR A 345 9.01 17.65 45.11
N GLY A 346 9.23 18.94 45.43
CA GLY A 346 8.28 19.76 46.21
C GLY A 346 7.10 20.30 45.39
N GLU A 347 5.93 20.45 46.03
CA GLU A 347 4.80 21.21 45.45
C GLU A 347 5.25 22.64 45.16
N LYS A 348 5.00 23.17 43.96
CA LYS A 348 5.29 24.55 43.57
C LYS A 348 3.98 25.32 43.44
N VAL A 349 3.87 26.43 44.16
CA VAL A 349 2.65 27.27 44.16
C VAL A 349 2.94 28.59 43.44
N PHE A 350 2.28 28.78 42.30
CA PHE A 350 2.34 29.98 41.48
C PHE A 350 1.04 30.78 41.58
N GLU A 351 1.14 32.10 41.56
CA GLU A 351 -0.01 32.97 41.74
C GLU A 351 0.08 34.22 40.86
N ASN A 352 -1.04 34.63 40.27
CA ASN A 352 -1.20 35.95 39.67
C ASN A 352 -2.50 36.62 40.14
N ASN A 353 -2.94 37.69 39.45
CA ASN A 353 -4.15 38.43 39.83
C ASN A 353 -5.46 37.63 39.63
N LYS A 354 -5.44 36.58 38.81
CA LYS A 354 -6.64 35.81 38.41
C LYS A 354 -6.62 34.36 38.87
N PHE A 355 -5.43 33.77 38.98
CA PHE A 355 -5.27 32.33 39.17
C PHE A 355 -4.27 31.99 40.27
N ILE A 356 -4.49 30.85 40.91
CA ILE A 356 -3.53 30.13 41.75
C ILE A 356 -3.28 28.78 41.09
N VAL A 357 -2.01 28.43 40.86
CA VAL A 357 -1.61 27.17 40.23
C VAL A 357 -0.68 26.41 41.17
N LYS A 358 -1.02 25.16 41.48
CA LYS A 358 -0.18 24.24 42.24
C LYS A 358 0.30 23.12 41.34
N ILE A 359 1.58 22.81 41.37
CA ILE A 359 2.19 21.73 40.60
C ILE A 359 2.94 20.85 41.57
N GLY A 360 2.61 19.57 41.67
CA GLY A 360 3.31 18.62 42.54
C GLY A 360 3.43 17.26 41.88
N MET A 361 4.41 16.47 42.31
CA MET A 361 4.51 15.06 41.95
C MET A 361 3.95 14.22 43.09
N LYS A 362 3.15 13.22 42.74
CA LYS A 362 2.73 12.18 43.68
C LYS A 362 3.44 10.89 43.30
N VAL A 363 4.37 10.47 44.16
CA VAL A 363 5.00 9.16 44.10
C VAL A 363 4.15 8.21 44.93
N GLU A 364 3.40 7.31 44.31
CA GLU A 364 2.85 6.17 45.02
C GLU A 364 3.97 5.13 45.11
N ASN A 365 4.29 4.59 46.30
CA ASN A 365 5.20 3.47 46.66
C ASN A 365 6.36 3.04 45.71
N GLU A 366 7.48 2.59 46.28
CA GLU A 366 8.63 2.03 45.53
C GLU A 366 8.19 1.03 44.43
N GLY A 367 8.16 1.51 43.16
CA GLY A 367 7.80 0.72 41.98
C GLY A 367 6.56 1.18 41.19
N SER A 368 5.83 2.24 41.57
CA SER A 368 4.70 2.76 40.77
C SER A 368 5.07 3.96 39.87
N GLU A 369 4.21 4.26 38.89
CA GLU A 369 4.42 5.35 37.92
C GLU A 369 4.30 6.73 38.63
N ASP A 370 5.24 7.63 38.37
CA ASP A 370 5.18 9.00 38.90
C ASP A 370 4.03 9.78 38.22
N HIS A 371 3.17 10.40 39.02
CA HIS A 371 2.10 11.24 38.51
C HIS A 371 2.34 12.71 38.81
N THR A 372 2.28 13.56 37.77
CA THR A 372 2.23 15.01 37.96
C THR A 372 0.80 15.45 38.19
N ILE A 373 0.56 16.16 39.29
CA ILE A 373 -0.72 16.76 39.63
C ILE A 373 -0.60 18.27 39.49
N VAL A 374 -1.44 18.85 38.65
CA VAL A 374 -1.56 20.29 38.43
C VAL A 374 -2.94 20.74 38.85
N THR A 375 -3.02 21.64 39.81
CA THR A 375 -4.28 22.26 40.24
C THR A 375 -4.28 23.72 39.84
N VAL A 376 -5.30 24.16 39.12
CA VAL A 376 -5.56 25.57 38.81
C VAL A 376 -6.82 25.99 39.57
N ALA A 377 -6.80 27.15 40.22
CA ALA A 377 -7.96 27.73 40.88
C ALA A 377 -8.13 29.20 40.48
N LEU A 378 -9.38 29.63 40.27
CA LEU A 378 -9.73 31.04 40.13
C LEU A 378 -9.71 31.70 41.51
N LYS A 379 -9.22 32.95 41.55
CA LYS A 379 -9.25 33.79 42.75
C LYS A 379 -10.59 34.46 43.00
#